data_AF-A0A378VVU2-F1
#
_entry.id   AF-A0A378VVU2-F1
#
_cell.length_a   1.000
_cell.length_b   1.000
_cell.length_c   1.000
_cell.angle_alpha   90.00
_cell.angle_beta   90.00
_cell.angle_gamma   90.00
#
_symmetry.space_group_name_H-M   'P 1'
#
loop_
_entity.id
_entity.type
_entity.pdbx_description
1 polymer ?
#
loop_
_entity_poly.entity_id
_entity_poly.type
_entity_poly.pdbx_seq_one_letter_code
_entity_poly.pdbx_strand_id
1 'polypeptide(L)'
;MQKNYGKLPGIREISIQFAGIDPIKDPIPVVPTTHYMMGGIPTNYHGEVVVPQGDEYEVPVKGLYAAGECACASVHGANRLGTNSLLDLVVFGKAAGDSMIKFIKEQSDWKPLPANAGELTRQRIERLDSQTDGETLMHCVANCNAPYNCTPACSVPMRF
;
A
#
# COMPACT_ATOMS: atom_id res chain seq x y z
N MET A 1 -9.92 -8.26 39.32
CA MET A 1 -9.38 -7.58 38.13
C MET A 1 -9.91 -6.15 38.07
N GLN A 2 -9.04 -5.15 38.14
CA GLN A 2 -9.42 -3.74 38.24
C GLN A 2 -9.88 -3.23 36.87
N LYS A 3 -11.17 -2.91 36.73
CA LYS A 3 -11.76 -2.36 35.50
C LYS A 3 -11.25 -0.92 35.31
N ASN A 4 -10.28 -0.73 34.42
CA ASN A 4 -9.71 0.59 34.11
C ASN A 4 -10.55 1.28 33.04
N TYR A 5 -11.50 2.12 33.47
CA TYR A 5 -12.53 2.73 32.65
C TYR A 5 -12.06 3.82 31.65
N GLY A 6 -10.83 4.33 31.79
CA GLY A 6 -10.35 5.49 31.01
C GLY A 6 -9.45 5.19 29.80
N LYS A 7 -8.97 3.95 29.61
CA LYS A 7 -7.94 3.65 28.60
C LYS A 7 -8.49 3.23 27.23
N LEU A 8 -9.67 2.61 27.18
CA LEU A 8 -10.26 2.05 25.96
C LEU A 8 -11.68 2.56 25.68
N PRO A 9 -11.95 3.87 25.74
CA PRO A 9 -13.30 4.40 25.54
C PRO A 9 -13.84 4.07 24.14
N GLY A 10 -13.02 4.21 23.09
CA GLY A 10 -13.42 3.97 21.70
C GLY A 10 -13.77 2.50 21.42
N ILE A 11 -12.99 1.55 21.94
CA ILE A 11 -13.28 0.11 21.75
C ILE A 11 -14.60 -0.26 22.41
N ARG A 12 -14.89 0.29 23.60
CA ARG A 12 -16.16 0.04 24.29
C ARG A 12 -17.35 0.55 23.50
N GLU A 13 -17.26 1.77 22.96
CA GLU A 13 -18.31 2.34 22.13
C GLU A 13 -18.56 1.48 20.88
N ILE A 14 -17.50 1.11 20.15
CA ILE A 14 -17.59 0.25 18.97
C ILE A 14 -18.23 -1.12 19.32
N SER A 15 -17.82 -1.74 20.44
CA SER A 15 -18.39 -3.02 20.87
C SER A 15 -19.89 -2.95 21.14
N ILE A 16 -20.35 -1.88 21.80
CA ILE A 16 -21.77 -1.70 22.11
C ILE A 16 -22.55 -1.43 20.82
N GLN A 17 -22.02 -0.59 19.93
CA GLN A 17 -22.70 -0.20 18.69
C GLN A 17 -22.79 -1.35 17.68
N PHE A 18 -21.70 -2.07 17.46
CA PHE A 18 -21.61 -3.05 16.37
C PHE A 18 -21.87 -4.50 16.82
N ALA A 19 -21.61 -4.83 18.09
CA ALA A 19 -21.82 -6.17 18.62
C ALA A 19 -22.91 -6.25 19.70
N GLY A 20 -23.48 -5.11 20.14
CA GLY A 20 -24.50 -5.08 21.20
C GLY A 20 -23.95 -5.50 22.58
N ILE A 21 -22.63 -5.60 22.73
CA ILE A 21 -21.96 -6.15 23.89
C ILE A 21 -21.24 -5.04 24.64
N ASP A 22 -21.52 -4.89 25.94
CA ASP A 22 -20.68 -4.07 26.82
C ASP A 22 -19.51 -4.93 27.32
N PRO A 23 -18.25 -4.64 26.91
CA PRO A 23 -17.07 -5.41 27.31
C PRO A 23 -16.80 -5.40 28.82
N ILE A 24 -17.52 -4.57 29.58
CA ILE A 24 -17.54 -4.60 31.05
C ILE A 24 -18.27 -5.83 31.60
N LYS A 25 -19.26 -6.33 30.86
CA LYS A 25 -20.17 -7.42 31.28
C LYS A 25 -19.82 -8.73 30.60
N ASP A 26 -19.63 -8.69 29.28
CA ASP A 26 -19.46 -9.88 28.44
C ASP A 26 -18.26 -9.72 27.49
N PRO A 27 -17.55 -10.80 27.12
CA PRO A 27 -16.38 -10.71 26.24
C PRO A 27 -16.76 -10.37 24.79
N ILE A 28 -15.89 -9.61 24.10
CA ILE A 28 -16.07 -9.29 22.67
C ILE A 28 -15.67 -10.51 21.82
N PRO A 29 -16.52 -10.99 20.90
CA PRO A 29 -16.13 -12.03 19.96
C PRO A 29 -15.12 -11.48 18.94
N VAL A 30 -13.97 -12.13 18.79
CA VAL A 30 -12.90 -11.70 17.88
C VAL A 30 -12.42 -12.84 16.99
N VAL A 31 -12.04 -12.52 15.76
CA VAL A 31 -11.44 -13.45 14.79
C VAL A 31 -10.25 -12.80 14.08
N PRO A 32 -9.23 -13.58 13.66
CA PRO A 32 -8.14 -13.05 12.85
C PRO A 32 -8.67 -12.39 11.57
N THR A 33 -8.19 -11.18 11.28
CA THR A 33 -8.62 -10.38 10.12
C THR A 33 -7.41 -9.75 9.46
N THR A 34 -7.38 -9.69 8.12
CA THR A 34 -6.36 -8.95 7.37
C THR A 34 -6.33 -7.51 7.82
N HIS A 35 -5.14 -7.00 8.18
CA HIS A 35 -5.03 -5.70 8.83
C HIS A 35 -3.98 -4.77 8.21
N TYR A 36 -2.87 -5.32 7.72
CA TYR A 36 -1.77 -4.52 7.19
C TYR A 36 -1.01 -5.26 6.10
N MET A 37 -0.54 -4.53 5.10
CA MET A 37 0.30 -5.03 4.02
C MET A 37 1.77 -4.69 4.30
N MET A 38 2.59 -5.70 4.56
CA MET A 38 4.05 -5.52 4.73
C MET A 38 4.78 -5.31 3.41
N GLY A 39 4.26 -5.90 2.32
CA GLY A 39 4.78 -5.68 0.98
C GLY A 39 4.32 -4.35 0.40
N GLY A 40 4.88 -3.97 -0.74
CA GLY A 40 4.59 -2.70 -1.38
C GLY A 40 5.58 -2.39 -2.49
N ILE A 41 5.62 -1.12 -2.89
CA ILE A 41 6.57 -0.61 -3.87
C ILE A 41 7.97 -0.61 -3.23
N PRO A 42 8.95 -1.36 -3.76
CA PRO A 42 10.28 -1.43 -3.18
C PRO A 42 10.96 -0.05 -3.19
N THR A 43 11.48 0.37 -2.04
CA THR A 43 12.18 1.65 -1.88
C THR A 43 13.47 1.49 -1.09
N ASN A 44 14.43 2.37 -1.32
CA ASN A 44 15.56 2.52 -0.40
C ASN A 44 15.15 3.30 0.87
N TYR A 45 16.09 3.49 1.80
CA TYR A 45 15.83 4.20 3.06
C TYR A 45 15.56 5.71 2.90
N HIS A 46 15.81 6.29 1.72
CA HIS A 46 15.44 7.66 1.37
C HIS A 46 14.02 7.76 0.79
N GLY A 47 13.31 6.64 0.61
CA GLY A 47 11.98 6.60 0.01
C GLY A 47 11.98 6.65 -1.52
N GLU A 48 13.14 6.52 -2.16
CA GLU A 48 13.25 6.43 -3.62
C GLU A 48 12.86 5.02 -4.06
N VAL A 49 11.99 4.92 -5.07
CA VAL A 49 11.60 3.63 -5.63
C VAL A 49 12.79 2.98 -6.31
N VAL A 50 13.02 1.69 -6.06
CA VAL A 50 14.15 0.94 -6.64
C VAL A 50 13.67 -0.21 -7.50
N VAL A 51 14.44 -0.54 -8.53
CA VAL A 51 14.21 -1.71 -9.39
C VAL A 51 15.53 -2.45 -9.63
N PRO A 52 15.51 -3.77 -9.84
CA PRO A 52 16.69 -4.51 -10.24
C PRO A 52 17.09 -4.13 -11.68
N GLN A 53 18.37 -3.83 -11.91
CA GLN A 53 18.94 -3.56 -13.22
C GLN A 53 20.34 -4.17 -13.35
N GLY A 54 20.49 -5.17 -14.22
CA GLY A 54 21.73 -5.93 -14.34
C GLY A 54 22.02 -6.72 -13.06
N ASP A 55 23.24 -6.56 -12.51
CA ASP A 55 23.67 -7.19 -11.27
C ASP A 55 23.29 -6.38 -10.00
N GLU A 56 22.78 -5.16 -10.17
CA GLU A 56 22.34 -4.30 -9.07
C GLU A 56 20.85 -4.50 -8.77
N TYR A 57 20.53 -4.89 -7.53
CA TYR A 57 19.16 -5.16 -7.12
C TYR A 57 18.38 -3.91 -6.69
N GLU A 58 19.07 -2.81 -6.37
CA GLU A 58 18.46 -1.58 -5.84
C GLU A 58 18.88 -0.35 -6.65
N VAL A 59 18.43 -0.25 -7.91
CA VAL A 59 18.69 0.92 -8.75
C VAL A 59 17.54 1.94 -8.62
N PRO A 60 17.78 3.19 -8.17
CA PRO A 60 16.73 4.18 -7.98
C PRO A 60 16.08 4.62 -9.30
N VAL A 61 14.75 4.60 -9.32
CA VAL A 61 13.91 5.21 -10.36
C VAL A 61 13.84 6.71 -10.10
N LYS A 62 14.60 7.47 -10.88
CA LYS A 62 14.70 8.93 -10.73
C LYS A 62 13.33 9.61 -10.73
N GLY A 63 13.05 10.37 -9.68
CA GLY A 63 11.83 11.16 -9.54
C GLY A 63 10.60 10.37 -9.08
N LEU A 64 10.74 9.08 -8.76
CA LEU A 64 9.65 8.26 -8.23
C LEU A 64 9.93 7.89 -6.77
N TYR A 65 8.98 8.19 -5.90
CA TYR A 65 9.07 8.00 -4.46
C TYR A 65 7.84 7.28 -3.92
N ALA A 66 8.01 6.51 -2.86
CA ALA A 66 6.91 5.91 -2.10
C ALA A 66 7.24 5.94 -0.60
N ALA A 67 6.22 6.08 0.25
CA ALA A 67 6.38 6.06 1.70
C ALA A 67 5.10 5.52 2.36
N GLY A 68 5.23 4.94 3.56
CA GLY A 68 4.11 4.38 4.30
C GLY A 68 3.74 2.96 3.86
N GLU A 69 2.48 2.57 4.11
CA GLU A 69 2.00 1.20 3.86
C GLU A 69 2.06 0.78 2.39
N CYS A 70 2.04 1.72 1.43
CA CYS A 70 2.21 1.38 0.02
C CYS A 70 3.67 1.10 -0.37
N ALA A 71 4.63 1.44 0.49
CA ALA A 71 6.05 1.29 0.26
C ALA A 71 6.61 0.06 0.98
N CYS A 72 7.68 -0.49 0.42
CA CYS A 72 8.47 -1.55 0.98
C CYS A 72 9.92 -1.06 1.10
N ALA A 73 10.15 -0.16 2.06
CA ALA A 73 11.49 0.04 2.61
C ALA A 73 11.96 -1.20 3.43
N SER A 74 11.04 -2.14 3.66
CA SER A 74 11.24 -3.44 4.31
C SER A 74 11.67 -3.39 5.78
N VAL A 75 11.43 -2.29 6.49
CA VAL A 75 11.64 -2.21 7.95
C VAL A 75 10.77 -3.19 8.75
N HIS A 76 9.69 -3.67 8.14
CA HIS A 76 8.76 -4.63 8.73
C HIS A 76 9.05 -6.09 8.35
N GLY A 77 9.91 -6.33 7.33
CA GLY A 77 10.17 -7.66 6.78
C GLY A 77 8.89 -8.49 6.57
N ALA A 78 8.87 -9.71 7.11
CA ALA A 78 7.72 -10.60 7.02
C ALA A 78 6.63 -10.35 8.10
N ASN A 79 6.93 -9.57 9.15
CA ASN A 79 6.01 -9.36 10.26
C ASN A 79 6.24 -7.99 10.91
N ARG A 80 5.27 -7.09 10.73
CA ARG A 80 5.28 -5.77 11.37
C ARG A 80 4.98 -5.89 12.87
N LEU A 81 5.86 -5.33 13.70
CA LEU A 81 5.57 -5.09 15.11
C LEU A 81 4.52 -3.98 15.29
N GLY A 82 3.56 -4.21 16.20
CA GLY A 82 2.47 -3.25 16.46
C GLY A 82 2.98 -1.85 16.78
N THR A 83 2.19 -0.82 16.45
CA THR A 83 2.48 0.62 16.64
C THR A 83 3.58 1.24 15.77
N ASN A 84 4.27 0.45 14.93
CA ASN A 84 5.35 0.97 14.09
C ASN A 84 4.90 1.58 12.74
N SER A 85 3.64 1.43 12.32
CA SER A 85 3.21 1.99 11.02
C SER A 85 3.00 3.49 11.03
N LEU A 86 2.48 4.05 12.12
CA LEU A 86 2.37 5.51 12.22
C LEU A 86 3.75 6.16 12.25
N LEU A 87 4.73 5.47 12.85
CA LEU A 87 6.13 5.88 12.83
C LEU A 87 6.71 5.81 11.41
N ASP A 88 6.46 4.72 10.68
CA ASP A 88 6.85 4.54 9.28
C ASP A 88 6.34 5.71 8.41
N LEU A 89 5.04 6.04 8.50
CA LEU A 89 4.45 7.15 7.76
C LEU A 89 5.19 8.47 7.94
N VAL A 90 5.49 8.86 9.18
CA VAL A 90 6.12 10.17 9.46
C VAL A 90 7.62 10.17 9.16
N VAL A 91 8.32 9.06 9.40
CA VAL A 91 9.77 8.96 9.18
C VAL A 91 10.07 8.87 7.70
N PHE A 92 9.49 7.91 6.99
CA PHE A 92 9.76 7.73 5.56
C PHE A 92 9.08 8.79 4.71
N GLY A 93 7.93 9.33 5.15
CA GLY A 93 7.34 10.51 4.50
C GLY A 93 8.27 11.71 4.55
N LYS A 94 8.94 11.95 5.69
CA LYS A 94 9.96 13.00 5.80
C LYS A 94 11.20 12.70 4.96
N ALA A 95 11.73 11.48 5.03
CA ALA A 95 12.92 11.08 4.27
C ALA A 95 12.71 11.24 2.76
N ALA A 96 11.57 10.77 2.25
CA ALA A 96 11.16 10.93 0.85
C ALA A 96 11.03 12.41 0.46
N GLY A 97 10.41 13.23 1.31
CA GLY A 97 10.28 14.67 1.07
C GLY A 97 11.64 15.39 1.02
N ASP A 98 12.54 15.10 1.96
CA ASP A 98 13.88 15.69 2.01
C ASP A 98 14.71 15.28 0.78
N SER A 99 14.67 14.00 0.37
CA SER A 99 15.34 13.52 -0.84
C SER A 99 14.75 14.17 -2.11
N MET A 100 13.42 14.25 -2.21
CA MET A 100 12.74 14.85 -3.36
C MET A 100 13.10 16.33 -3.53
N ILE A 101 13.15 17.11 -2.44
CA ILE A 101 13.56 18.53 -2.50
C ILE A 101 14.98 18.65 -3.01
N LYS A 102 15.90 17.78 -2.58
CA LYS A 102 17.28 17.76 -3.07
C LYS A 102 17.33 17.43 -4.56
N PHE A 103 16.62 16.37 -4.98
CA PHE A 103 16.54 15.96 -6.39
C PHE A 103 16.02 17.09 -7.30
N ILE A 104 14.94 17.78 -6.90
CA ILE A 104 14.36 18.88 -7.68
C ILE A 104 15.34 20.05 -7.83
N LYS A 105 16.13 20.35 -6.79
CA LYS A 105 17.11 21.45 -6.83
C LYS A 105 18.33 21.14 -7.69
N GLU A 106 18.76 19.89 -7.70
CA GLU A 106 19.93 19.43 -8.47
C GLU A 106 19.57 19.14 -9.93
N GLN A 107 18.31 18.81 -10.21
CA GLN A 107 17.83 18.56 -11.56
C GLN A 107 17.65 19.87 -12.34
N SER A 108 18.40 20.03 -13.42
CA SER A 108 18.33 21.18 -14.31
C SER A 108 17.68 20.86 -15.67
N ASP A 109 17.56 19.57 -16.01
CA ASP A 109 17.02 19.12 -17.30
C ASP A 109 15.86 18.14 -17.10
N TRP A 110 14.69 18.50 -17.63
CA TRP A 110 13.46 17.72 -17.52
C TRP A 110 13.16 17.09 -18.88
N LYS A 111 12.95 15.77 -18.91
CA LYS A 111 12.53 15.09 -20.13
C LYS A 111 11.22 15.72 -20.63
N PRO A 112 11.09 16.01 -21.94
CA PRO A 112 9.85 16.53 -22.49
C PRO A 112 8.74 15.51 -22.28
N LEU A 113 7.54 16.01 -22.00
CA LEU A 113 6.36 15.16 -21.85
C LEU A 113 6.08 14.45 -23.20
N PRO A 114 5.93 13.12 -23.22
CA PRO A 114 5.52 12.42 -24.43
C PRO A 114 4.18 12.96 -24.94
N ALA A 115 4.04 13.11 -26.26
CA ALA A 115 2.81 13.65 -26.87
C ALA A 115 1.53 12.85 -26.52
N ASN A 116 1.69 11.56 -26.19
CA ASN A 116 0.63 10.63 -25.84
C ASN A 116 0.63 10.22 -24.35
N ALA A 117 1.20 11.02 -23.45
CA ALA A 117 1.40 10.66 -22.04
C ALA A 117 0.12 10.18 -21.32
N GLY A 118 -1.07 10.65 -21.73
CA GLY A 118 -2.35 10.24 -21.14
C GLY A 118 -3.03 9.05 -21.82
N GLU A 119 -2.62 8.67 -23.03
CA GLU A 119 -3.41 7.77 -23.88
C GLU A 119 -3.47 6.34 -23.32
N LEU A 120 -2.35 5.84 -22.78
CA LEU A 120 -2.31 4.51 -22.15
C LEU A 120 -3.21 4.44 -20.91
N THR A 121 -3.23 5.50 -20.09
CA THR A 121 -4.10 5.58 -18.91
C THR A 121 -5.57 5.64 -19.33
N ARG A 122 -5.88 6.43 -20.37
CA ARG A 122 -7.22 6.54 -20.94
C ARG A 122 -7.72 5.17 -21.43
N GLN A 123 -6.91 4.44 -22.19
CA GLN A 123 -7.22 3.09 -22.66
C GLN A 123 -7.47 2.10 -21.50
N ARG A 124 -6.71 2.20 -20.40
CA ARG A 124 -6.93 1.35 -19.22
C ARG A 124 -8.26 1.65 -18.54
N ILE A 125 -8.65 2.92 -18.45
CA ILE A 125 -9.94 3.33 -17.88
C ILE A 125 -11.08 2.89 -18.79
N GLU A 126 -10.99 3.16 -20.09
CA GLU A 126 -12.00 2.73 -21.07
C GLU A 126 -12.20 1.21 -21.04
N ARG A 127 -11.11 0.44 -20.89
CA ARG A 127 -11.20 -1.01 -20.70
C ARG A 127 -12.02 -1.37 -19.46
N LEU A 128 -11.76 -0.74 -18.32
CA LEU A 128 -12.51 -1.01 -17.07
C LEU A 128 -13.98 -0.62 -17.20
N ASP A 129 -14.28 0.51 -17.83
CA ASP A 129 -15.64 1.01 -18.02
C ASP A 129 -16.44 0.15 -19.02
N SER A 130 -15.78 -0.37 -20.06
CA SER A 130 -16.38 -1.22 -21.09
C SER A 130 -16.42 -2.70 -20.73
N GLN A 131 -15.78 -3.11 -19.64
CA GLN A 131 -15.68 -4.51 -19.24
C GLN A 131 -17.02 -5.04 -18.72
N THR A 132 -17.64 -5.96 -19.47
CA THR A 132 -18.90 -6.62 -19.08
C THR A 132 -18.70 -7.92 -18.31
N ASP A 133 -17.55 -8.57 -18.48
CA ASP A 133 -17.23 -9.87 -17.91
C ASP A 133 -16.24 -9.76 -16.75
N GLY A 134 -16.51 -10.48 -15.65
CA GLY A 134 -15.62 -10.55 -14.49
C GLY A 134 -14.82 -11.86 -14.46
N GLU A 135 -13.62 -11.83 -13.89
CA GLU A 135 -12.88 -13.05 -13.54
C GLU A 135 -13.10 -13.43 -12.08
N THR A 136 -13.09 -14.74 -11.80
CA THR A 136 -13.11 -15.22 -10.41
C THR A 136 -11.72 -15.06 -9.80
N LEU A 137 -11.65 -14.82 -8.49
CA LEU A 137 -10.38 -14.72 -7.74
C LEU A 137 -9.44 -15.89 -8.02
N MET A 138 -9.98 -17.11 -8.16
CA MET A 138 -9.20 -18.31 -8.46
C MET A 138 -8.57 -18.28 -9.86
N HIS A 139 -9.24 -17.67 -10.85
CA HIS A 139 -8.71 -17.53 -12.21
C HIS A 139 -7.59 -16.50 -12.27
N CYS A 140 -7.74 -15.38 -11.56
CA CYS A 140 -6.71 -14.35 -11.41
C CYS A 140 -5.40 -14.90 -10.78
N VAL A 141 -5.53 -15.67 -9.69
CA VAL A 141 -4.38 -16.26 -8.99
C VAL A 141 -3.66 -17.31 -9.84
N ALA A 142 -4.41 -18.12 -10.60
CA ALA A 142 -3.85 -19.15 -11.49
C ALA A 142 -3.07 -18.58 -12.68
N ASN A 143 -3.39 -17.35 -13.12
CA ASN A 143 -2.76 -16.71 -14.28
C ASN A 143 -1.62 -15.73 -13.91
N CYS A 144 -1.33 -15.53 -12.63
CA CYS A 144 -0.18 -14.75 -12.17
C CYS A 144 1.06 -15.65 -12.03
N ASN A 145 1.68 -16.00 -13.16
CA ASN A 145 2.98 -16.66 -13.16
C ASN A 145 4.09 -15.59 -13.08
N ALA A 146 4.60 -15.37 -11.87
CA ALA A 146 5.71 -14.46 -11.49
C ALA A 146 5.31 -13.05 -11.00
N PRO A 147 6.11 -12.42 -10.11
CA PRO A 147 5.68 -11.31 -9.23
C PRO A 147 5.43 -9.96 -9.92
N TYR A 148 5.41 -9.91 -11.26
CA TYR A 148 5.24 -8.67 -12.04
C TYR A 148 4.60 -8.90 -13.41
N ASN A 149 4.01 -10.06 -13.67
CA ASN A 149 3.41 -10.35 -14.98
C ASN A 149 2.07 -11.10 -14.84
N CYS A 150 1.10 -10.47 -14.19
CA CYS A 150 -0.29 -10.87 -14.34
C CYS A 150 -0.79 -10.35 -15.69
N THR A 151 -1.46 -11.19 -16.47
CA THR A 151 -2.09 -10.78 -17.73
C THR A 151 -3.03 -9.58 -17.50
N PRO A 152 -3.28 -8.73 -18.52
CA PRO A 152 -4.13 -7.54 -18.39
C PRO A 152 -5.56 -7.80 -17.86
N ALA A 153 -5.99 -9.07 -17.81
CA ALA A 153 -7.31 -9.51 -17.39
C ALA A 153 -7.49 -9.54 -15.85
N CYS A 154 -6.41 -9.44 -15.07
CA CYS A 154 -6.43 -9.50 -13.61
C CYS A 154 -6.90 -8.18 -12.97
N SER A 155 -8.11 -7.74 -13.29
CA SER A 155 -8.80 -6.61 -12.67
C SER A 155 -10.15 -7.07 -12.16
N VAL A 156 -10.20 -7.39 -10.87
CA VAL A 156 -11.44 -7.78 -10.18
C VAL A 156 -12.45 -6.63 -10.34
N PRO A 157 -13.66 -6.87 -10.86
CA PRO A 157 -14.67 -5.82 -10.91
C PRO A 157 -15.05 -5.43 -9.48
N MET A 158 -14.75 -4.19 -9.10
CA MET A 158 -15.27 -3.58 -7.87
C MET A 158 -16.75 -3.23 -8.12
N ARG A 159 -17.64 -4.23 -8.00
CA ARG A 159 -19.07 -3.95 -7.85
C ARG A 159 -19.30 -3.58 -6.38
N PHE A 160 -19.65 -2.33 -6.13
CA PHE A 160 -20.23 -1.89 -4.86
C PHE A 160 -21.59 -2.55 -4.63
#